data_AF-A0A3D4HSF2-F1
#
_entry.id   AF-A0A3D4HSF2-F1
#
_cell.length_a   1.000
_cell.length_b   1.000
_cell.length_c   1.000
_cell.angle_alpha   90.00
_cell.angle_beta   90.00
_cell.angle_gamma   90.00
#
_symmetry.space_group_name_H-M   'P 1'
#
loop_
_entity.id
_entity.type
_entity.pdbx_description
1 polymer ?
#
loop_
_entity_poly.entity_id
_entity_poly.type
_entity_poly.pdbx_seq_one_letter_code
_entity_poly.pdbx_strand_id
1 'polypeptide(L)'
;IGDHTDKYIQAYFQYDSKKTGGVTVSHLRFGDKPIKSPYYINQADFVACHNPSYVTKGYKMVQDVKPGGIFMINCQWDDKELGEKLNAAAKKYIANNNIQVYTINAIDKAIEIGMGKRTNTILQSAFFKLANVMPIDKAVQFMKEAAKKSYGKKGDAVVEMNYKAIDAGVDALHKVEVPASWSKPEADAAVPALQGRPATVKMVENLLNPIALMDGDSLPVSAFVDYTDGQFEIGASAYEKRGIAISVPEWDAEKCIQCNNCAFVCSHATIRPFMLSKDEVKAAPANIKLADTKPKAGEYKFTMSVSPLDCMGCGECVTVCPVPDKAIKMVPQETQVDEQPVFDYLVANVGKKPGVPADTTVKGSQFNQPLLEFSGSCAGCAETSYARLITQLFGEQMYISNATGCSSIWGGPAATSPYTVNKDSKKGPAWTNSLFEDNAENGFGIYLGQNTLRNHAIEKAEKIAASEKASEAYKAAFAKFIETKDNTKENTA
;
A
#
# COMPACT_ATOMS: atom_id res chain seq x y z
N ILE A 1 22.94 20.42 -16.38
CA ILE A 1 22.68 20.60 -17.82
C ILE A 1 22.49 22.08 -18.12
N GLY A 2 21.46 22.76 -17.57
CA GLY A 2 21.14 24.15 -17.93
C GLY A 2 22.29 25.13 -17.66
N ASP A 3 22.93 25.00 -16.50
CA ASP A 3 24.06 25.86 -16.12
C ASP A 3 25.36 25.59 -16.90
N HIS A 4 25.40 24.51 -17.70
CA HIS A 4 26.63 24.02 -18.33
C HIS A 4 26.48 23.72 -19.83
N THR A 5 25.34 24.06 -20.43
CA THR A 5 25.05 23.88 -21.87
C THR A 5 24.08 24.97 -22.34
N ASP A 6 24.10 25.31 -23.63
CA ASP A 6 23.14 26.26 -24.24
C ASP A 6 21.75 25.66 -24.53
N LYS A 7 21.45 24.47 -23.99
CA LYS A 7 20.18 23.78 -24.23
C LYS A 7 19.06 24.40 -23.40
N TYR A 8 17.90 24.55 -24.02
CA TYR A 8 16.65 24.78 -23.31
C TYR A 8 16.27 23.53 -22.53
N ILE A 9 15.71 23.71 -21.32
CA ILE A 9 15.31 22.62 -20.43
C ILE A 9 13.87 22.83 -19.98
N GLN A 10 13.10 21.74 -19.98
CA GLN A 10 11.79 21.68 -19.37
C GLN A 10 11.74 20.45 -18.48
N ALA A 11 11.19 20.61 -17.28
CA ALA A 11 10.92 19.51 -16.36
C ALA A 11 9.48 19.60 -15.86
N TYR A 12 8.78 18.47 -15.86
CA TYR A 12 7.48 18.33 -15.24
C TYR A 12 7.44 17.02 -14.45
N PHE A 13 6.80 17.03 -13.29
CA PHE A 13 6.75 15.88 -12.39
C PHE A 13 5.30 15.54 -12.06
N GLN A 14 4.89 14.30 -12.36
CA GLN A 14 3.62 13.75 -11.95
C GLN A 14 3.81 12.98 -10.64
N TYR A 15 3.05 13.33 -9.61
CA TYR A 15 3.09 12.71 -8.30
C TYR A 15 1.81 11.96 -7.99
N ASP A 16 1.94 10.87 -7.25
CA ASP A 16 0.85 10.09 -6.69
C ASP A 16 0.27 10.77 -5.42
N SER A 17 -0.99 10.48 -5.10
CA SER A 17 -1.63 10.90 -3.84
C SER A 17 -1.07 10.14 -2.62
N LYS A 18 -0.49 8.96 -2.84
CA LYS A 18 0.15 8.15 -1.80
C LYS A 18 1.42 8.82 -1.29
N LYS A 19 1.43 9.18 0.01
CA LYS A 19 2.52 9.95 0.62
C LYS A 19 3.84 9.20 0.75
N THR A 20 3.81 7.86 0.75
CA THR A 20 5.03 7.03 0.80
C THR A 20 4.94 5.93 -0.24
N GLY A 21 6.00 5.82 -1.06
CA GLY A 21 6.13 4.82 -2.12
C GLY A 21 5.04 4.90 -3.18
N GLY A 22 4.46 6.08 -3.38
CA GLY A 22 3.64 6.37 -4.55
C GLY A 22 4.49 6.45 -5.81
N VAL A 23 3.85 6.34 -6.98
CA VAL A 23 4.55 6.47 -8.27
C VAL A 23 4.94 7.93 -8.51
N THR A 24 6.10 8.14 -9.12
CA THR A 24 6.50 9.46 -9.60
C THR A 24 7.02 9.33 -11.02
N VAL A 25 6.43 10.08 -11.96
CA VAL A 25 6.84 10.10 -13.36
C VAL A 25 7.47 11.45 -13.65
N SER A 26 8.74 11.44 -14.04
CA SER A 26 9.51 12.64 -14.35
C SER A 26 9.62 12.82 -15.86
N HIS A 27 9.07 13.90 -16.40
CA HIS A 27 9.16 14.24 -17.81
C HIS A 27 10.21 15.33 -17.99
N LEU A 28 11.35 14.94 -18.56
CA LEU A 28 12.47 15.85 -18.82
C LEU A 28 12.66 16.03 -20.33
N ARG A 29 12.73 17.28 -20.77
CA ARG A 29 13.08 17.64 -22.15
C ARG A 29 14.29 18.56 -22.14
N PHE A 30 15.21 18.33 -23.06
CA PHE A 30 16.34 19.21 -23.33
C PHE A 30 16.59 19.29 -24.83
N GLY A 31 16.92 20.47 -25.35
CA GLY A 31 17.14 20.67 -26.78
C GLY A 31 17.63 22.05 -27.14
N ASP A 32 18.09 22.23 -28.38
CA ASP A 32 18.70 23.48 -28.86
C ASP A 32 17.66 24.54 -29.28
N LYS A 33 16.37 24.18 -29.26
CA LYS A 33 15.25 25.06 -29.56
C LYS A 33 14.39 25.29 -28.30
N PRO A 34 13.75 26.47 -28.17
CA PRO A 34 12.79 26.72 -27.10
C PRO A 34 11.72 25.63 -27.01
N ILE A 35 11.52 25.07 -25.82
CA ILE A 35 10.58 23.98 -25.57
C ILE A 35 9.19 24.55 -25.29
N LYS A 36 8.20 24.22 -26.13
CA LYS A 36 6.81 24.71 -26.06
C LYS A 36 5.78 23.58 -25.85
N SER A 37 6.18 22.48 -25.20
CA SER A 37 5.36 21.28 -25.03
C SER A 37 4.80 21.17 -23.60
N PRO A 38 3.71 21.87 -23.23
CA PRO A 38 3.12 21.82 -21.89
C PRO A 38 2.25 20.57 -21.69
N TYR A 39 2.77 19.40 -22.07
CA TYR A 39 2.09 18.11 -21.98
C TYR A 39 3.10 17.00 -21.66
N TYR A 40 2.59 15.85 -21.22
CA TYR A 40 3.41 14.68 -20.87
C TYR A 40 4.21 14.13 -22.05
N ILE A 41 5.31 13.45 -21.77
CA ILE A 41 6.06 12.72 -22.80
C ILE A 41 5.39 11.36 -22.97
N ASN A 42 5.00 11.04 -24.20
CA ASN A 42 4.48 9.72 -24.63
C ASN A 42 5.35 9.07 -25.73
N GLN A 43 6.43 9.75 -26.12
CA GLN A 43 7.46 9.27 -27.06
C GLN A 43 8.82 9.79 -26.58
N ALA A 44 9.50 8.98 -25.78
CA ALA A 44 10.75 9.29 -25.12
C ALA A 44 11.94 8.61 -25.82
N ASP A 45 13.08 9.31 -25.89
CA ASP A 45 14.34 8.74 -26.36
C ASP A 45 14.98 7.82 -25.30
N PHE A 46 14.66 8.08 -24.02
CA PHE A 46 15.16 7.35 -22.86
C PHE A 46 14.05 7.26 -21.80
N VAL A 47 13.79 6.04 -21.29
CA VAL A 47 12.93 5.80 -20.12
C VAL A 47 13.72 5.01 -19.08
N ALA A 48 13.59 5.39 -17.82
CA ALA A 48 14.19 4.67 -16.70
C ALA A 48 13.13 4.22 -15.70
N CYS A 49 13.18 2.95 -15.33
CA CYS A 49 12.44 2.35 -14.25
C CYS A 49 13.35 2.22 -13.01
N HIS A 50 13.14 3.08 -12.01
CA HIS A 50 13.97 3.08 -10.80
C HIS A 50 13.51 2.09 -9.72
N ASN A 51 12.35 1.46 -9.88
CA ASN A 51 11.79 0.51 -8.93
C ASN A 51 11.32 -0.76 -9.67
N PRO A 52 11.89 -1.94 -9.37
CA PRO A 52 11.59 -3.17 -10.10
C PRO A 52 10.10 -3.60 -9.97
N SER A 53 9.41 -3.20 -8.90
CA SER A 53 7.97 -3.52 -8.74
C SER A 53 7.08 -2.96 -9.84
N TYR A 54 7.50 -1.89 -10.54
CA TYR A 54 6.73 -1.36 -11.66
C TYR A 54 6.80 -2.28 -12.89
N VAL A 55 7.89 -3.03 -13.03
CA VAL A 55 8.03 -4.06 -14.08
C VAL A 55 7.10 -5.23 -13.79
N THR A 56 7.16 -5.78 -12.57
CA THR A 56 6.34 -6.95 -12.20
C THR A 56 4.85 -6.66 -12.17
N LYS A 57 4.45 -5.42 -11.86
CA LYS A 57 3.05 -4.97 -11.96
C LYS A 57 2.58 -4.70 -13.38
N GLY A 58 3.50 -4.63 -14.35
CA GLY A 58 3.15 -4.45 -15.76
C GLY A 58 2.79 -3.01 -16.13
N TYR A 59 3.40 -2.00 -15.50
CA TYR A 59 3.26 -0.61 -15.94
C TYR A 59 3.73 -0.47 -17.39
N LYS A 60 2.99 0.32 -18.19
CA LYS A 60 3.24 0.52 -19.63
C LYS A 60 4.42 1.49 -19.90
N MET A 61 5.55 1.30 -19.23
CA MET A 61 6.70 2.21 -19.29
C MET A 61 7.49 2.12 -20.60
N VAL A 62 7.77 0.90 -21.06
CA VAL A 62 8.64 0.71 -22.23
C VAL A 62 7.95 1.13 -23.53
N GLN A 63 6.62 1.13 -23.54
CA GLN A 63 5.77 1.55 -24.66
C GLN A 63 5.89 3.04 -24.98
N ASP A 64 6.35 3.86 -24.02
CA ASP A 64 6.67 5.26 -24.29
C ASP A 64 8.04 5.43 -24.97
N VAL A 65 8.88 4.39 -25.05
CA VAL A 65 10.21 4.48 -25.67
C VAL A 65 10.08 4.42 -27.19
N LYS A 66 10.72 5.36 -27.90
CA LYS A 66 10.79 5.34 -29.37
C LYS A 66 11.58 4.11 -29.87
N PRO A 67 11.32 3.63 -31.10
CA PRO A 67 12.14 2.58 -31.71
C PRO A 67 13.64 2.90 -31.69
N GLY A 68 14.47 1.94 -31.27
CA GLY A 68 15.91 2.11 -31.07
C GLY A 68 16.31 2.89 -29.80
N GLY A 69 15.35 3.42 -29.05
CA GLY A 69 15.58 4.16 -27.81
C GLY A 69 16.04 3.26 -26.66
N ILE A 70 16.26 3.88 -25.49
CA ILE A 70 16.85 3.21 -24.32
C ILE A 70 15.80 3.00 -23.23
N PHE A 71 15.77 1.78 -22.68
CA PHE A 71 15.02 1.43 -21.48
C PHE A 71 15.96 0.91 -20.40
N MET A 72 16.09 1.64 -19.29
CA MET A 72 16.94 1.27 -18.16
C MET A 72 16.09 0.78 -16.98
N ILE A 73 16.47 -0.33 -16.34
CA ILE A 73 15.77 -0.92 -15.20
C ILE A 73 16.74 -1.06 -14.02
N ASN A 74 16.37 -0.51 -12.87
CA ASN A 74 17.06 -0.78 -11.62
C ASN A 74 16.52 -2.08 -11.01
N CYS A 75 17.33 -3.14 -10.97
CA CYS A 75 16.94 -4.44 -10.41
C CYS A 75 18.16 -5.26 -10.00
N GLN A 76 17.94 -6.27 -9.17
CA GLN A 76 18.94 -7.27 -8.79
C GLN A 76 18.91 -8.51 -9.69
N TRP A 77 17.99 -8.56 -10.65
CA TRP A 77 17.75 -9.71 -11.52
C TRP A 77 18.86 -9.91 -12.55
N ASP A 78 19.17 -11.17 -12.82
CA ASP A 78 19.91 -11.55 -14.02
C ASP A 78 19.03 -11.49 -15.28
N ASP A 79 19.61 -11.73 -16.46
CA ASP A 79 18.90 -11.66 -17.74
C ASP A 79 17.75 -12.69 -17.85
N LYS A 80 17.90 -13.84 -17.21
CA LYS A 80 16.88 -14.90 -17.21
C LYS A 80 15.71 -14.48 -16.32
N GLU A 81 16.00 -14.07 -15.09
CA GLU A 81 15.03 -13.57 -14.13
C GLU A 81 14.29 -12.35 -14.69
N LEU A 82 14.99 -11.40 -15.32
CA LEU A 82 14.37 -10.27 -16.01
C LEU A 82 13.37 -10.74 -17.08
N GLY A 83 13.76 -11.76 -17.86
CA GLY A 83 12.88 -12.43 -18.80
C GLY A 83 11.66 -13.08 -18.15
N GLU A 84 11.75 -13.58 -16.92
CA GLU A 84 10.59 -14.11 -16.20
C GLU A 84 9.69 -13.00 -15.63
N LYS A 85 10.27 -11.85 -15.25
CA LYS A 85 9.53 -10.72 -14.63
C LYS A 85 8.85 -9.78 -15.62
N LEU A 86 9.37 -9.65 -16.84
CA LEU A 86 8.73 -8.82 -17.87
C LEU A 86 7.46 -9.48 -18.41
N ASN A 87 6.39 -8.71 -18.53
CA ASN A 87 5.15 -9.19 -19.14
C ASN A 87 5.30 -9.36 -20.67
N ALA A 88 4.40 -10.14 -21.26
CA ALA A 88 4.41 -10.47 -22.69
C ALA A 88 4.35 -9.21 -23.56
N ALA A 89 3.56 -8.20 -23.17
CA ALA A 89 3.42 -6.95 -23.90
C ALA A 89 4.74 -6.16 -23.95
N ALA A 90 5.48 -6.05 -22.84
CA ALA A 90 6.76 -5.36 -22.77
C ALA A 90 7.83 -6.10 -23.60
N LYS A 91 7.94 -7.42 -23.46
CA LYS A 91 8.87 -8.25 -24.26
C LYS A 91 8.67 -8.03 -25.75
N LYS A 92 7.42 -8.14 -26.20
CA LYS A 92 7.04 -7.95 -27.60
C LYS A 92 7.37 -6.55 -28.10
N TYR A 93 7.10 -5.52 -27.31
CA TYR A 93 7.43 -4.15 -27.67
C TYR A 93 8.94 -3.94 -27.80
N ILE A 94 9.72 -4.45 -26.84
CA ILE A 94 11.18 -4.36 -26.82
C ILE A 94 11.77 -4.96 -28.10
N ALA A 95 11.39 -6.20 -28.43
CA ALA A 95 11.91 -6.92 -29.58
C ALA A 95 11.50 -6.27 -30.91
N ASN A 96 10.23 -5.90 -31.07
CA ASN A 96 9.73 -5.37 -32.34
C ASN A 96 10.24 -3.97 -32.66
N ASN A 97 10.61 -3.19 -31.65
CA ASN A 97 11.07 -1.82 -31.80
C ASN A 97 12.59 -1.66 -31.61
N ASN A 98 13.33 -2.78 -31.50
CA ASN A 98 14.78 -2.78 -31.27
C ASN A 98 15.19 -1.90 -30.08
N ILE A 99 14.44 -1.98 -28.98
CA ILE A 99 14.72 -1.19 -27.78
C ILE A 99 16.03 -1.68 -27.14
N GLN A 100 16.88 -0.74 -26.76
CA GLN A 100 18.13 -1.03 -26.05
C GLN A 100 17.84 -1.13 -24.56
N VAL A 101 17.89 -2.35 -24.03
CA VAL A 101 17.59 -2.62 -22.62
C VAL A 101 18.87 -2.66 -21.79
N TYR A 102 18.85 -1.95 -20.67
CA TYR A 102 19.94 -1.91 -19.69
C TYR A 102 19.42 -2.23 -18.30
N THR A 103 20.17 -3.01 -17.53
CA THR A 103 19.92 -3.21 -16.09
C THR A 103 21.04 -2.59 -15.26
N ILE A 104 20.69 -2.21 -14.02
CA ILE A 104 21.64 -1.74 -13.02
C ILE A 104 21.20 -2.20 -11.64
N ASN A 105 22.11 -2.80 -10.87
CA ASN A 105 21.84 -3.16 -9.47
C ASN A 105 22.28 -2.01 -8.54
N ALA A 106 21.48 -0.94 -8.50
CA ALA A 106 21.79 0.21 -7.64
C ALA A 106 21.49 -0.06 -6.16
N ILE A 107 20.66 -1.06 -5.85
CA ILE A 107 20.23 -1.39 -4.49
C ILE A 107 21.40 -1.94 -3.69
N ASP A 108 22.03 -3.01 -4.17
CA ASP A 108 23.15 -3.65 -3.46
C ASP A 108 24.37 -2.73 -3.46
N LYS A 109 24.60 -2.00 -4.56
CA LYS A 109 25.67 -1.01 -4.63
C LYS A 109 25.49 0.12 -3.61
N ALA A 110 24.27 0.60 -3.39
CA ALA A 110 24.03 1.61 -2.36
C ALA A 110 24.31 1.08 -0.95
N ILE A 111 23.99 -0.18 -0.67
CA ILE A 111 24.29 -0.83 0.61
C ILE A 111 25.80 -0.97 0.79
N GLU A 112 26.51 -1.50 -0.21
CA GLU A 112 27.96 -1.69 -0.23
C GLU A 112 28.73 -0.38 0.03
N ILE A 113 28.28 0.72 -0.57
CA ILE A 113 28.91 2.05 -0.45
C ILE A 113 28.55 2.77 0.86
N GLY A 114 27.57 2.27 1.62
CA GLY A 114 27.09 2.90 2.86
C GLY A 114 26.00 3.96 2.66
N MET A 115 25.43 4.05 1.45
CA MET A 115 24.28 4.90 1.12
C MET A 115 22.93 4.32 1.62
N GLY A 116 22.94 3.06 2.06
CA GLY A 116 21.75 2.34 2.53
C GLY A 116 20.70 2.25 1.42
N LYS A 117 19.49 2.75 1.67
CA LYS A 117 18.38 2.74 0.70
C LYS A 117 18.46 3.79 -0.42
N ARG A 118 19.53 4.59 -0.50
CA ARG A 118 19.62 5.75 -1.42
C ARG A 118 20.32 5.38 -2.72
N THR A 119 19.53 5.09 -3.75
CA THR A 119 20.03 4.72 -5.09
C THR A 119 20.11 5.91 -6.07
N ASN A 120 19.60 7.07 -5.70
CA ASN A 120 19.42 8.23 -6.58
C ASN A 120 20.71 8.69 -7.29
N THR A 121 21.83 8.80 -6.55
CA THR A 121 23.11 9.25 -7.12
C THR A 121 23.66 8.27 -8.16
N ILE A 122 23.53 6.97 -7.89
CA ILE A 122 23.95 5.89 -8.81
C ILE A 122 23.13 5.96 -10.10
N LEU A 123 21.81 6.01 -9.98
CA LEU A 123 20.89 6.05 -11.12
C LEU A 123 21.00 7.33 -11.94
N GLN A 124 21.29 8.47 -11.28
CA GLN A 124 21.54 9.73 -11.98
C GLN A 124 22.81 9.66 -12.84
N SER A 125 23.87 9.03 -12.33
CA SER A 125 25.11 8.84 -13.08
C SER A 125 24.89 7.93 -14.29
N ALA A 126 24.15 6.83 -14.10
CA ALA A 126 23.74 5.92 -15.17
C ALA A 126 22.93 6.63 -16.27
N PHE A 127 22.02 7.54 -15.89
CA PHE A 127 21.31 8.39 -16.85
C PHE A 127 22.27 9.20 -17.73
N PHE A 128 23.27 9.89 -17.15
CA PHE A 128 24.21 10.69 -17.95
C PHE A 128 25.05 9.82 -18.89
N LYS A 129 25.41 8.61 -18.46
CA LYS A 129 26.14 7.64 -19.29
C LYS A 129 25.31 7.19 -20.50
N LEU A 130 24.04 6.89 -20.32
CA LEU A 130 23.17 6.35 -21.37
C LEU A 130 22.53 7.42 -22.26
N ALA A 131 22.04 8.52 -21.67
CA ALA A 131 21.34 9.57 -22.41
C ALA A 131 22.27 10.42 -23.29
N ASN A 132 23.59 10.33 -23.07
CA ASN A 132 24.64 10.99 -23.85
C ASN A 132 24.37 12.48 -24.12
N VAL A 133 23.81 13.18 -23.13
CA VAL A 133 23.42 14.60 -23.24
C VAL A 133 24.65 15.51 -23.22
N MET A 134 25.76 15.03 -22.67
CA MET A 134 27.08 15.67 -22.62
C MET A 134 28.17 14.61 -22.41
N PRO A 135 29.45 14.93 -22.65
CA PRO A 135 30.55 14.00 -22.39
C PRO A 135 30.54 13.49 -20.94
N ILE A 136 30.66 12.17 -20.76
CA ILE A 136 30.52 11.53 -19.44
C ILE A 136 31.50 12.06 -18.40
N ASP A 137 32.76 12.29 -18.78
CA ASP A 137 33.78 12.82 -17.85
C ASP A 137 33.39 14.19 -17.29
N LYS A 138 32.79 15.05 -18.13
CA LYS A 138 32.26 16.34 -17.70
C LYS A 138 31.03 16.18 -16.82
N ALA A 139 30.14 15.25 -17.13
CA ALA A 139 28.97 14.97 -16.30
C ALA A 139 29.39 14.50 -14.89
N VAL A 140 30.33 13.56 -14.80
CA VAL A 140 30.90 13.06 -13.54
C VAL A 140 31.55 14.20 -12.76
N GLN A 141 32.35 15.05 -13.41
CA GLN A 141 32.94 16.22 -12.78
C GLN A 141 31.86 17.13 -12.17
N PHE A 142 30.87 17.56 -12.95
CA PHE A 142 29.81 18.45 -12.47
C PHE A 142 28.95 17.81 -11.37
N MET A 143 28.70 16.50 -11.44
CA MET A 143 28.01 15.78 -10.38
C MET A 143 28.80 15.78 -9.07
N LYS A 144 30.12 15.56 -9.12
CA LYS A 144 31.00 15.63 -7.94
C LYS A 144 31.05 17.04 -7.36
N GLU A 145 31.16 18.07 -8.20
CA GLU A 145 31.08 19.48 -7.78
C GLU A 145 29.75 19.79 -7.08
N ALA A 146 28.62 19.34 -7.65
CA ALA A 146 27.30 19.50 -7.07
C ALA A 146 27.12 18.73 -5.75
N ALA A 147 27.67 17.52 -5.64
CA ALA A 147 27.67 16.73 -4.41
C ALA A 147 28.45 17.43 -3.30
N LYS A 148 29.64 17.98 -3.60
CA LYS A 148 30.43 18.76 -2.65
C LYS A 148 29.68 20.01 -2.19
N LYS A 149 29.08 20.75 -3.12
CA LYS A 149 28.28 21.95 -2.82
C LYS A 149 27.07 21.63 -1.93
N SER A 150 26.38 20.53 -2.22
CA SER A 150 25.13 20.16 -1.53
C SER A 150 25.37 19.50 -0.16
N TYR A 151 26.44 18.70 -0.04
CA TYR A 151 26.68 17.85 1.12
C TYR A 151 27.94 18.19 1.90
N GLY A 152 28.74 19.17 1.49
CA GLY A 152 29.96 19.56 2.22
C GLY A 152 29.69 19.94 3.68
N LYS A 153 28.52 20.54 3.97
CA LYS A 153 28.08 20.83 5.35
C LYS A 153 27.78 19.59 6.20
N LYS A 154 27.62 18.41 5.59
CA LYS A 154 27.35 17.13 6.27
C LYS A 154 28.62 16.32 6.53
N GLY A 155 29.79 16.85 6.17
CA GLY A 155 31.10 16.25 6.39
C GLY A 155 31.64 15.46 5.19
N ASP A 156 32.96 15.34 5.12
CA ASP A 156 33.67 14.77 3.98
C ASP A 156 33.32 13.30 3.71
N ALA A 157 33.01 12.52 4.76
CA ALA A 157 32.57 11.14 4.60
C ALA A 157 31.28 11.03 3.75
N VAL A 158 30.33 11.96 3.91
CA VAL A 158 29.09 11.97 3.12
C VAL A 158 29.36 12.38 1.68
N VAL A 159 30.27 13.32 1.45
CA VAL A 159 30.69 13.73 0.10
C VAL A 159 31.39 12.56 -0.61
N GLU A 160 32.30 11.88 0.06
CA GLU A 160 33.06 10.75 -0.48
C GLU A 160 32.15 9.55 -0.81
N MET A 161 31.15 9.26 0.04
CA MET A 161 30.13 8.26 -0.28
C MET A 161 29.37 8.61 -1.56
N ASN A 162 29.05 9.89 -1.79
CA ASN A 162 28.42 10.32 -3.03
C ASN A 162 29.36 10.22 -4.22
N TYR A 163 30.66 10.50 -4.06
CA TYR A 163 31.63 10.34 -5.15
C TYR A 163 31.72 8.88 -5.60
N LYS A 164 31.84 7.95 -4.65
CA LYS A 164 31.81 6.51 -4.93
C LYS A 164 30.52 6.09 -5.60
N ALA A 165 29.38 6.63 -5.18
CA ALA A 165 28.09 6.37 -5.81
C ALA A 165 27.99 6.90 -7.26
N ILE A 166 28.59 8.06 -7.55
CA ILE A 166 28.67 8.62 -8.91
C ILE A 166 29.49 7.69 -9.80
N ASP A 167 30.68 7.30 -9.34
CA ASP A 167 31.60 6.45 -10.10
C ASP A 167 30.98 5.07 -10.35
N ALA A 168 30.39 4.46 -9.32
CA ALA A 168 29.70 3.17 -9.43
C ALA A 168 28.55 3.19 -10.46
N GLY A 169 27.81 4.29 -10.58
CA GLY A 169 26.71 4.39 -11.54
C GLY A 169 27.15 4.45 -13.00
N VAL A 170 28.40 4.85 -13.29
CA VAL A 170 28.96 4.82 -14.64
C VAL A 170 29.29 3.38 -15.06
N ASP A 171 29.79 2.59 -14.11
CA ASP A 171 30.38 1.26 -14.38
C ASP A 171 29.39 0.10 -14.18
N ALA A 172 28.35 0.27 -13.37
CA ALA A 172 27.43 -0.81 -12.99
C ALA A 172 26.33 -1.13 -14.02
N LEU A 173 26.39 -0.54 -15.22
CA LEU A 173 25.42 -0.76 -16.29
C LEU A 173 25.69 -2.07 -17.02
N HIS A 174 24.70 -2.95 -17.05
CA HIS A 174 24.68 -4.17 -17.86
C HIS A 174 23.77 -3.98 -19.07
N LYS A 175 24.26 -4.28 -20.28
CA LYS A 175 23.44 -4.27 -21.49
C LYS A 175 22.85 -5.66 -21.68
N VAL A 176 21.52 -5.74 -21.73
CA VAL A 176 20.81 -7.01 -21.87
C VAL A 176 20.79 -7.42 -23.34
N GLU A 177 21.17 -8.67 -23.60
CA GLU A 177 21.01 -9.29 -24.91
C GLU A 177 19.55 -9.72 -25.09
N VAL A 178 18.80 -8.99 -25.92
CA VAL A 178 17.37 -9.22 -26.13
C VAL A 178 17.15 -10.53 -26.92
N PRO A 179 16.50 -11.56 -26.32
CA PRO A 179 16.28 -12.82 -27.02
C PRO A 179 15.28 -12.66 -28.17
N ALA A 180 15.54 -13.33 -29.30
CA ALA A 180 14.62 -13.30 -30.45
C ALA A 180 13.21 -13.82 -30.11
N SER A 181 13.09 -14.71 -29.11
CA SER A 181 11.82 -15.23 -28.61
C SER A 181 10.90 -14.15 -28.05
N TRP A 182 11.43 -13.00 -27.62
CA TRP A 182 10.62 -11.90 -27.12
C TRP A 182 9.73 -11.26 -28.20
N SER A 183 10.01 -11.46 -29.49
CA SER A 183 9.11 -11.02 -30.58
C SER A 183 7.77 -11.77 -30.61
N LYS A 184 7.76 -12.99 -30.04
CA LYS A 184 6.58 -13.87 -29.90
C LYS A 184 6.58 -14.50 -28.50
N PRO A 185 6.40 -13.71 -27.45
CA PRO A 185 6.44 -14.23 -26.09
C PRO A 185 5.21 -15.09 -25.84
N GLU A 186 5.34 -16.03 -24.90
CA GLU A 186 4.18 -16.73 -24.34
C GLU A 186 3.23 -15.73 -23.67
N ALA A 187 1.94 -16.07 -23.64
CA ALA A 187 0.96 -15.25 -22.95
C ALA A 187 1.26 -15.22 -21.44
N ASP A 188 1.02 -14.07 -20.82
CA ASP A 188 1.12 -13.96 -19.37
C ASP A 188 0.11 -14.92 -18.70
N ALA A 189 0.47 -15.42 -17.53
CA ALA A 189 -0.42 -16.26 -16.74
C ALA A 189 -1.73 -15.53 -16.46
N ALA A 190 -2.84 -16.26 -16.51
CA ALA A 190 -4.14 -15.69 -16.17
C ALA A 190 -4.13 -15.19 -14.73
N VAL A 191 -4.57 -13.94 -14.53
CA VAL A 191 -4.74 -13.37 -13.19
C VAL A 191 -5.90 -14.13 -12.52
N PRO A 192 -5.70 -14.66 -11.29
CA PRO A 192 -6.78 -15.28 -10.55
C PRO A 192 -7.96 -14.33 -10.36
N ALA A 193 -9.18 -14.86 -10.42
CA ALA A 193 -10.38 -14.08 -10.15
C ALA A 193 -10.32 -13.50 -8.73
N LEU A 194 -10.60 -12.20 -8.62
CA LEU A 194 -10.64 -11.53 -7.33
C LEU A 194 -11.85 -12.03 -6.52
N GLN A 195 -11.63 -12.22 -5.22
CA GLN A 195 -12.66 -12.66 -4.28
C GLN A 195 -13.05 -11.53 -3.34
N GLY A 196 -14.28 -11.57 -2.82
CA GLY A 196 -14.77 -10.60 -1.85
C GLY A 196 -16.18 -10.13 -2.17
N ARG A 197 -16.53 -8.92 -1.71
CA ARG A 197 -17.86 -8.35 -1.97
C ARG A 197 -18.00 -8.04 -3.46
N PRO A 198 -19.06 -8.51 -4.15
CA PRO A 198 -19.17 -8.34 -5.60
C PRO A 198 -19.05 -6.89 -6.09
N ALA A 199 -19.67 -5.93 -5.39
CA ALA A 199 -19.57 -4.52 -5.75
C ALA A 199 -18.13 -3.98 -5.62
N THR A 200 -17.45 -4.28 -4.51
CA THR A 200 -16.05 -3.91 -4.31
C THR A 200 -15.14 -4.55 -5.34
N VAL A 201 -15.30 -5.85 -5.63
CA VAL A 201 -14.51 -6.56 -6.65
C VAL A 201 -14.71 -5.92 -8.03
N LYS A 202 -15.97 -5.66 -8.42
CA LYS A 202 -16.29 -4.97 -9.67
C LYS A 202 -15.62 -3.60 -9.77
N MET A 203 -15.62 -2.82 -8.68
CA MET A 203 -14.94 -1.52 -8.62
C MET A 203 -13.42 -1.69 -8.76
N VAL A 204 -12.85 -2.70 -8.10
CA VAL A 204 -11.41 -2.98 -8.15
C VAL A 204 -10.97 -3.33 -9.57
N GLU A 205 -11.67 -4.26 -10.22
CA GLU A 205 -11.35 -4.71 -11.57
C GLU A 205 -11.50 -3.59 -12.61
N ASN A 206 -12.59 -2.84 -12.54
CA ASN A 206 -12.94 -1.87 -13.59
C ASN A 206 -12.36 -0.47 -13.38
N LEU A 207 -12.09 -0.07 -12.13
CA LEU A 207 -11.60 1.26 -11.80
C LEU A 207 -10.23 1.22 -11.12
N LEU A 208 -10.11 0.58 -9.94
CA LEU A 208 -8.86 0.61 -9.16
C LEU A 208 -7.68 0.11 -9.99
N ASN A 209 -7.77 -1.07 -10.60
CA ASN A 209 -6.65 -1.72 -11.28
C ASN A 209 -6.11 -0.88 -12.45
N PRO A 210 -6.95 -0.40 -13.39
CA PRO A 210 -6.51 0.53 -14.43
C PRO A 210 -5.89 1.82 -13.86
N ILE A 211 -6.52 2.43 -12.86
CA ILE A 211 -6.02 3.67 -12.23
C ILE A 211 -4.65 3.44 -11.56
N ALA A 212 -4.50 2.34 -10.82
CA ALA A 212 -3.27 1.98 -10.12
C ALA A 212 -2.09 1.71 -11.08
N LEU A 213 -2.39 1.28 -12.30
CA LEU A 213 -1.43 1.09 -13.39
C LEU A 213 -1.18 2.35 -14.24
N MET A 214 -1.66 3.51 -13.78
CA MET A 214 -1.56 4.80 -14.47
C MET A 214 -2.30 4.83 -15.82
N ASP A 215 -3.35 4.02 -15.97
CA ASP A 215 -4.17 3.90 -17.18
C ASP A 215 -5.59 4.47 -16.97
N GLY A 216 -5.79 5.26 -15.92
CA GLY A 216 -7.09 5.83 -15.54
C GLY A 216 -7.69 6.76 -16.59
N ASP A 217 -6.87 7.52 -17.32
CA ASP A 217 -7.32 8.40 -18.41
C ASP A 217 -7.94 7.64 -19.60
N SER A 218 -7.71 6.32 -19.70
CA SER A 218 -8.33 5.48 -20.74
C SER A 218 -9.76 5.07 -20.42
N LEU A 219 -10.20 5.25 -19.17
CA LEU A 219 -11.52 4.84 -18.73
C LEU A 219 -12.60 5.75 -19.32
N PRO A 220 -13.62 5.21 -20.02
CA PRO A 220 -14.72 6.03 -20.52
C PRO A 220 -15.59 6.52 -19.36
N VAL A 221 -16.35 7.60 -19.58
CA VAL A 221 -17.35 8.10 -18.61
C VAL A 221 -18.33 7.00 -18.18
N SER A 222 -18.64 6.06 -19.08
CA SER A 222 -19.51 4.92 -18.80
C SER A 222 -18.95 3.96 -17.74
N ALA A 223 -17.65 4.00 -17.43
CA ALA A 223 -17.06 3.22 -16.34
C ALA A 223 -17.52 3.71 -14.94
N PHE A 224 -18.05 4.92 -14.85
CA PHE A 224 -18.42 5.59 -13.59
C PHE A 224 -19.93 5.65 -13.35
N VAL A 225 -20.77 4.99 -14.17
CA VAL A 225 -22.24 5.08 -14.07
C VAL A 225 -22.80 4.54 -12.76
N ASP A 226 -22.10 3.62 -12.11
CA ASP A 226 -22.49 3.09 -10.79
C ASP A 226 -22.11 4.05 -9.64
N TYR A 227 -21.38 5.14 -9.93
CA TYR A 227 -20.78 6.05 -8.95
C TYR A 227 -21.05 7.52 -9.30
N THR A 228 -22.21 7.81 -9.89
CA THR A 228 -22.57 9.16 -10.40
C THR A 228 -22.64 10.25 -9.33
N ASP A 229 -22.85 9.88 -8.07
CA ASP A 229 -22.84 10.77 -6.91
C ASP A 229 -21.48 10.83 -6.19
N GLY A 230 -20.46 10.15 -6.74
CA GLY A 230 -19.11 10.11 -6.18
C GLY A 230 -18.94 9.18 -4.98
N GLN A 231 -19.93 8.33 -4.65
CA GLN A 231 -19.78 7.28 -3.64
C GLN A 231 -18.95 6.13 -4.22
N PHE A 232 -18.01 5.60 -3.44
CA PHE A 232 -17.18 4.45 -3.83
C PHE A 232 -17.32 3.32 -2.81
N GLU A 233 -17.03 2.10 -3.25
CA GLU A 233 -17.05 0.93 -2.39
C GLU A 233 -15.88 0.93 -1.39
N ILE A 234 -16.16 0.48 -0.16
CA ILE A 234 -15.14 0.33 0.89
C ILE A 234 -14.40 -1.01 0.79
N GLY A 235 -13.19 -1.09 1.37
CA GLY A 235 -12.38 -2.30 1.46
C GLY A 235 -11.51 -2.58 0.23
N ALA A 236 -11.39 -1.62 -0.69
CA ALA A 236 -10.64 -1.80 -1.93
C ALA A 236 -9.12 -1.78 -1.73
N SER A 237 -8.61 -1.20 -0.64
CA SER A 237 -7.17 -1.13 -0.36
C SER A 237 -6.53 -2.52 -0.22
N ALA A 238 -7.30 -3.51 0.24
CA ALA A 238 -6.85 -4.88 0.43
C ALA A 238 -6.39 -5.57 -0.86
N TYR A 239 -6.78 -5.04 -2.02
CA TYR A 239 -6.43 -5.57 -3.34
C TYR A 239 -5.15 -4.95 -3.93
N GLU A 240 -4.62 -3.86 -3.35
CA GLU A 240 -3.48 -3.16 -3.95
C GLU A 240 -2.15 -3.92 -3.85
N LYS A 241 -1.94 -4.63 -2.72
CA LYS A 241 -0.74 -5.44 -2.43
C LYS A 241 0.55 -4.79 -2.92
N ARG A 242 0.79 -3.56 -2.44
CA ARG A 242 1.69 -2.61 -3.08
C ARG A 242 3.14 -3.09 -3.18
N GLY A 243 3.61 -3.86 -2.20
CA GLY A 243 4.93 -4.48 -2.22
C GLY A 243 6.09 -3.48 -2.19
N ILE A 244 5.96 -2.35 -1.46
CA ILE A 244 6.93 -1.24 -1.54
C ILE A 244 7.97 -1.20 -0.42
N ALA A 245 7.82 -2.03 0.62
CA ALA A 245 8.81 -2.08 1.69
C ALA A 245 10.06 -2.84 1.26
N ILE A 246 11.24 -2.28 1.54
CA ILE A 246 12.53 -2.97 1.35
C ILE A 246 12.67 -4.10 2.38
N SER A 247 12.22 -3.85 3.60
CA SER A 247 12.28 -4.80 4.70
C SER A 247 10.95 -4.84 5.45
N VAL A 248 10.59 -6.02 5.94
CA VAL A 248 9.34 -6.28 6.68
C VAL A 248 9.64 -7.02 7.98
N PRO A 249 8.77 -6.95 9.00
CA PRO A 249 8.97 -7.67 10.25
C PRO A 249 8.81 -9.18 10.07
N GLU A 250 9.78 -9.95 10.55
CA GLU A 250 9.67 -11.40 10.78
C GLU A 250 9.40 -11.66 12.26
N TRP A 251 8.41 -12.51 12.55
CA TRP A 251 8.04 -12.90 13.91
C TRP A 251 8.78 -14.15 14.40
N ASP A 252 9.26 -14.09 15.65
CA ASP A 252 9.87 -15.20 16.40
C ASP A 252 8.89 -15.71 17.47
N ALA A 253 8.37 -16.92 17.23
CA ALA A 253 7.34 -17.55 18.06
C ALA A 253 7.82 -17.89 19.47
N GLU A 254 9.09 -18.26 19.64
CA GLU A 254 9.65 -18.72 20.91
C GLU A 254 9.81 -17.55 21.88
N LYS A 255 10.39 -16.45 21.37
CA LYS A 255 10.65 -15.23 22.15
C LYS A 255 9.39 -14.42 22.47
N CYS A 256 8.34 -14.55 21.66
CA CYS A 256 7.16 -13.69 21.77
C CYS A 256 6.39 -13.90 23.09
N ILE A 257 6.12 -12.80 23.80
CA ILE A 257 5.31 -12.82 25.03
C ILE A 257 3.80 -12.57 24.80
N GLN A 258 3.37 -12.43 23.53
CA GLN A 258 1.96 -12.28 23.13
C GLN A 258 1.25 -11.08 23.78
N CYS A 259 1.93 -9.92 23.79
CA CYS A 259 1.41 -8.67 24.33
C CYS A 259 0.59 -7.85 23.32
N ASN A 260 0.71 -8.15 22.03
CA ASN A 260 0.08 -7.45 20.89
C ASN A 260 0.51 -5.98 20.69
N ASN A 261 1.55 -5.48 21.37
CA ASN A 261 2.04 -4.10 21.18
C ASN A 261 2.44 -3.79 19.73
N CYS A 262 3.08 -4.74 19.06
CA CYS A 262 3.48 -4.62 17.66
C CYS A 262 2.29 -4.40 16.72
N ALA A 263 1.20 -5.11 16.94
CA ALA A 263 -0.06 -4.89 16.25
C ALA A 263 -0.67 -3.55 16.68
N PHE A 264 -0.71 -3.23 17.97
CA PHE A 264 -1.28 -2.00 18.51
C PHE A 264 -0.74 -0.72 17.88
N VAL A 265 0.56 -0.67 17.55
CA VAL A 265 1.17 0.52 16.96
C VAL A 265 1.20 0.55 15.43
N CYS A 266 0.89 -0.57 14.76
CA CYS A 266 0.99 -0.65 13.30
C CYS A 266 0.01 0.31 12.61
N SER A 267 0.54 1.28 11.87
CA SER A 267 -0.21 2.32 11.19
C SER A 267 -0.97 1.87 9.93
N HIS A 268 -0.76 0.63 9.48
CA HIS A 268 -1.37 0.11 8.25
C HIS A 268 -2.14 -1.19 8.45
N ALA A 269 -2.27 -1.67 9.70
CA ALA A 269 -2.87 -2.96 10.03
C ALA A 269 -2.21 -4.16 9.31
N THR A 270 -0.90 -4.10 9.07
CA THR A 270 -0.15 -5.12 8.29
C THR A 270 0.47 -6.18 9.18
N ILE A 271 0.36 -6.07 10.50
CA ILE A 271 0.78 -7.06 11.48
C ILE A 271 -0.36 -7.27 12.47
N ARG A 272 -0.86 -8.50 12.58
CA ARG A 272 -2.09 -8.83 13.33
C ARG A 272 -1.90 -10.10 14.17
N PRO A 273 -2.42 -10.13 15.41
CA PRO A 273 -2.47 -11.34 16.21
C PRO A 273 -3.71 -12.16 15.87
N PHE A 274 -3.57 -13.48 15.82
CA PHE A 274 -4.69 -14.40 15.65
C PHE A 274 -4.63 -15.52 16.67
N MET A 275 -5.80 -16.03 17.05
CA MET A 275 -5.97 -17.26 17.80
C MET A 275 -6.71 -18.28 16.94
N LEU A 276 -6.11 -19.44 16.72
CA LEU A 276 -6.64 -20.47 15.82
C LEU A 276 -7.11 -21.69 16.62
N SER A 277 -8.28 -22.23 16.27
CA SER A 277 -8.72 -23.54 16.69
C SER A 277 -7.89 -24.65 16.03
N LYS A 278 -8.05 -25.89 16.49
CA LYS A 278 -7.38 -27.05 15.89
C LYS A 278 -7.72 -27.22 14.40
N ASP A 279 -8.96 -26.93 14.01
CA ASP A 279 -9.39 -27.10 12.62
C ASP A 279 -8.93 -25.94 11.73
N GLU A 280 -8.88 -24.72 12.27
CA GLU A 280 -8.28 -23.57 11.57
C GLU A 280 -6.76 -23.76 11.38
N VAL A 281 -6.07 -24.45 12.30
CA VAL A 281 -4.66 -24.81 12.11
C VAL A 281 -4.49 -25.84 11.00
N LYS A 282 -5.37 -26.86 10.92
CA LYS A 282 -5.30 -27.89 9.88
C LYS A 282 -5.57 -27.34 8.48
N ALA A 283 -6.44 -26.34 8.36
CA ALA A 283 -6.80 -25.72 7.08
C ALA A 283 -5.84 -24.58 6.67
N ALA A 284 -4.94 -24.15 7.56
CA ALA A 284 -3.98 -23.10 7.27
C ALA A 284 -2.90 -23.56 6.27
N PRO A 285 -2.27 -22.64 5.51
CA PRO A 285 -1.11 -22.96 4.68
C PRO A 285 0.03 -23.59 5.51
N ALA A 286 0.76 -24.52 4.89
CA ALA A 286 1.75 -25.35 5.59
C ALA A 286 2.91 -24.56 6.22
N ASN A 287 3.19 -23.35 5.73
CA ASN A 287 4.23 -22.46 6.25
C ASN A 287 3.79 -21.60 7.45
N ILE A 288 2.55 -21.74 7.95
CA ILE A 288 2.09 -20.97 9.11
C ILE A 288 2.97 -21.20 10.34
N LYS A 289 3.49 -20.11 10.92
CA LYS A 289 4.19 -20.12 12.21
C LYS A 289 3.19 -20.04 13.36
N LEU A 290 3.34 -20.90 14.37
CA LEU A 290 2.41 -21.02 15.52
C LEU A 290 3.16 -21.08 16.85
N ALA A 291 2.52 -20.58 17.91
CA ALA A 291 2.96 -20.71 19.30
C ALA A 291 1.82 -21.20 20.20
N ASP A 292 2.15 -21.83 21.32
CA ASP A 292 1.18 -22.04 22.40
C ASP A 292 0.78 -20.71 23.03
N THR A 293 -0.49 -20.57 23.43
CA THR A 293 -0.92 -19.38 24.17
C THR A 293 -0.15 -19.22 25.49
N LYS A 294 0.15 -17.98 25.87
CA LYS A 294 0.83 -17.62 27.12
C LYS A 294 -0.11 -16.82 28.05
N PRO A 295 0.00 -16.96 29.39
CA PRO A 295 1.04 -17.68 30.14
C PRO A 295 0.84 -19.20 30.24
N LYS A 296 -0.33 -19.72 29.86
CA LYS A 296 -0.63 -21.16 29.87
C LYS A 296 -1.17 -21.59 28.51
N ALA A 297 -0.71 -22.74 28.03
CA ALA A 297 -1.24 -23.37 26.84
C ALA A 297 -2.75 -23.64 27.01
N GLY A 298 -3.54 -23.12 26.07
CA GLY A 298 -4.98 -23.27 25.99
C GLY A 298 -5.38 -24.12 24.79
N GLU A 299 -6.66 -24.04 24.44
CA GLU A 299 -7.22 -24.77 23.29
C GLU A 299 -6.75 -24.18 21.93
N TYR A 300 -6.44 -22.88 21.91
CA TYR A 300 -6.05 -22.16 20.71
C TYR A 300 -4.53 -22.11 20.52
N LYS A 301 -4.10 -21.99 19.26
CA LYS A 301 -2.72 -21.60 18.91
C LYS A 301 -2.67 -20.12 18.60
N PHE A 302 -1.59 -19.46 19.00
CA PHE A 302 -1.34 -18.06 18.72
C PHE A 302 -0.43 -17.91 17.49
N THR A 303 -0.72 -16.94 16.64
CA THR A 303 0.22 -16.46 15.63
C THR A 303 0.21 -14.94 15.55
N MET A 304 1.37 -14.36 15.25
CA MET A 304 1.50 -12.96 14.86
C MET A 304 1.90 -12.94 13.39
N SER A 305 0.95 -12.64 12.51
CA SER A 305 1.14 -12.69 11.07
C SER A 305 1.34 -11.29 10.48
N VAL A 306 2.15 -11.22 9.43
CA VAL A 306 2.52 -9.99 8.73
C VAL A 306 2.11 -10.12 7.27
N SER A 307 1.49 -9.09 6.70
CA SER A 307 1.36 -8.98 5.25
C SER A 307 2.64 -8.35 4.68
N PRO A 308 3.50 -9.11 3.99
CA PRO A 308 4.71 -8.57 3.38
C PRO A 308 4.38 -7.57 2.26
N LEU A 309 3.25 -7.73 1.56
CA LEU A 309 2.89 -6.88 0.42
C LEU A 309 2.19 -5.57 0.82
N ASP A 310 1.60 -5.50 2.01
CA ASP A 310 0.98 -4.27 2.50
C ASP A 310 1.86 -3.50 3.50
N CYS A 311 2.87 -4.16 4.08
CA CYS A 311 3.81 -3.53 5.01
C CYS A 311 4.57 -2.36 4.36
N MET A 312 4.76 -1.29 5.13
CA MET A 312 5.47 -0.07 4.72
C MET A 312 6.92 -0.01 5.24
N GLY A 313 7.36 -1.01 6.00
CA GLY A 313 8.74 -1.11 6.50
C GLY A 313 9.15 -0.02 7.51
N CYS A 314 8.21 0.54 8.28
CA CYS A 314 8.49 1.65 9.21
C CYS A 314 9.28 1.24 10.47
N GLY A 315 9.24 -0.03 10.87
CA GLY A 315 9.98 -0.54 12.04
C GLY A 315 9.31 -0.28 13.40
N GLU A 316 8.19 0.45 13.48
CA GLU A 316 7.52 0.78 14.75
C GLU A 316 7.19 -0.46 15.60
N CYS A 317 6.74 -1.53 14.96
CA CYS A 317 6.43 -2.81 15.61
C CYS A 317 7.65 -3.45 16.30
N VAL A 318 8.86 -3.25 15.75
CA VAL A 318 10.12 -3.73 16.33
C VAL A 318 10.54 -2.84 17.49
N THR A 319 10.44 -1.51 17.31
CA THR A 319 10.75 -0.52 18.35
C THR A 319 10.00 -0.81 19.64
N VAL A 320 8.68 -1.01 19.56
CA VAL A 320 7.82 -1.24 20.74
C VAL A 320 7.83 -2.65 21.29
N CYS A 321 8.53 -3.59 20.65
CA CYS A 321 8.66 -4.94 21.17
C CYS A 321 9.41 -4.91 22.51
N PRO A 322 8.78 -5.32 23.64
CA PRO A 322 9.38 -5.18 24.97
C PRO A 322 10.40 -6.28 25.30
N VAL A 323 10.58 -7.27 24.43
CA VAL A 323 11.56 -8.35 24.61
C VAL A 323 12.96 -7.79 24.29
N PRO A 324 13.97 -7.97 25.18
CA PRO A 324 15.33 -7.42 24.98
C PRO A 324 15.94 -7.76 23.62
N ASP A 325 15.91 -9.03 23.23
CA ASP A 325 16.43 -9.52 21.93
C ASP A 325 15.39 -9.51 20.81
N LYS A 326 14.29 -8.77 21.00
CA LYS A 326 13.19 -8.54 20.07
C LYS A 326 12.58 -9.83 19.49
N ALA A 327 11.30 -10.08 19.82
CA ALA A 327 10.55 -11.18 19.20
C ALA A 327 10.12 -10.89 17.74
N ILE A 328 10.51 -9.73 17.19
CA ILE A 328 10.25 -9.33 15.82
C ILE A 328 11.48 -8.57 15.32
N LYS A 329 11.98 -8.87 14.12
CA LYS A 329 13.13 -8.21 13.49
C LYS A 329 12.82 -7.84 12.05
N MET A 330 13.47 -6.80 11.52
CA MET A 330 13.34 -6.44 10.11
C MET A 330 14.21 -7.37 9.25
N VAL A 331 13.63 -7.94 8.19
CA VAL A 331 14.32 -8.79 7.20
C VAL A 331 13.96 -8.34 5.78
N PRO A 332 14.73 -8.66 4.73
CA PRO A 332 14.37 -8.33 3.35
C PRO A 332 12.98 -8.85 2.99
N GLN A 333 12.16 -8.02 2.34
CA GLN A 333 10.76 -8.36 2.01
C GLN A 333 10.65 -9.64 1.19
N GLU A 334 11.54 -9.82 0.20
CA GLU A 334 11.60 -10.98 -0.68
C GLU A 334 11.64 -12.32 0.07
N THR A 335 12.30 -12.35 1.24
CA THR A 335 12.40 -13.56 2.08
C THR A 335 11.10 -13.91 2.80
N GLN A 336 10.10 -13.02 2.76
CA GLN A 336 8.83 -13.17 3.47
C GLN A 336 7.62 -13.16 2.53
N VAL A 337 7.79 -13.03 1.20
CA VAL A 337 6.67 -12.93 0.25
C VAL A 337 5.75 -14.15 0.32
N ASP A 338 6.31 -15.34 0.57
CA ASP A 338 5.58 -16.60 0.73
C ASP A 338 4.70 -16.65 1.98
N GLU A 339 4.80 -15.66 2.89
CA GLU A 339 3.92 -15.52 4.05
C GLU A 339 2.61 -14.77 3.71
N GLN A 340 2.50 -14.13 2.54
CA GLN A 340 1.27 -13.43 2.15
C GLN A 340 0.04 -14.36 2.11
N PRO A 341 0.09 -15.58 1.53
CA PRO A 341 -1.04 -16.51 1.59
C PRO A 341 -1.47 -16.90 3.01
N VAL A 342 -0.53 -16.95 3.96
CA VAL A 342 -0.84 -17.19 5.38
C VAL A 342 -1.64 -16.02 5.94
N PHE A 343 -1.21 -14.78 5.70
CA PHE A 343 -1.92 -13.59 6.15
C PHE A 343 -3.34 -13.51 5.54
N ASP A 344 -3.46 -13.79 4.24
CA ASP A 344 -4.75 -13.77 3.54
C ASP A 344 -5.72 -14.83 4.09
N TYR A 345 -5.21 -16.06 4.35
CA TYR A 345 -5.99 -17.11 5.02
C TYR A 345 -6.50 -16.66 6.40
N LEU A 346 -5.63 -16.08 7.22
CA LEU A 346 -5.96 -15.64 8.57
C LEU A 346 -7.03 -14.56 8.56
N VAL A 347 -6.91 -13.55 7.70
CA VAL A 347 -7.89 -12.46 7.58
C VAL A 347 -9.25 -12.97 7.09
N ALA A 348 -9.26 -13.89 6.13
CA ALA A 348 -10.50 -14.41 5.57
C ALA A 348 -11.25 -15.37 6.52
N ASN A 349 -10.52 -16.19 7.29
CA ASN A 349 -11.10 -17.34 7.96
C ASN A 349 -11.12 -17.25 9.49
N VAL A 350 -10.20 -16.49 10.12
CA VAL A 350 -10.03 -16.54 11.58
C VAL A 350 -10.71 -15.37 12.26
N GLY A 351 -11.72 -15.68 13.08
CA GLY A 351 -12.44 -14.71 13.91
C GLY A 351 -11.92 -14.65 15.35
N LYS A 352 -12.38 -13.63 16.10
CA LYS A 352 -12.10 -13.47 17.53
C LYS A 352 -12.60 -14.68 18.32
N LYS A 353 -11.78 -15.19 19.24
CA LYS A 353 -12.11 -16.37 20.07
C LYS A 353 -12.66 -16.00 21.44
N PRO A 354 -13.52 -16.84 22.05
CA PRO A 354 -13.87 -16.73 23.46
C PRO A 354 -12.62 -16.76 24.36
N GLY A 355 -12.70 -16.08 25.51
CA GLY A 355 -11.62 -16.09 26.50
C GLY A 355 -10.41 -15.18 26.18
N VAL A 356 -10.44 -14.44 25.06
CA VAL A 356 -9.47 -13.35 24.85
C VAL A 356 -9.65 -12.24 25.89
N PRO A 357 -8.59 -11.47 26.23
CA PRO A 357 -8.71 -10.35 27.15
C PRO A 357 -9.72 -9.30 26.70
N ALA A 358 -10.23 -8.53 27.65
CA ALA A 358 -11.21 -7.48 27.39
C ALA A 358 -10.71 -6.41 26.39
N ASP A 359 -11.61 -5.90 25.57
CA ASP A 359 -11.34 -4.92 24.51
C ASP A 359 -10.79 -3.60 25.03
N THR A 360 -11.03 -3.29 26.31
CA THR A 360 -10.46 -2.12 27.01
C THR A 360 -8.97 -2.27 27.33
N THR A 361 -8.37 -3.41 27.01
CA THR A 361 -6.92 -3.65 27.17
C THR A 361 -6.21 -3.58 25.82
N VAL A 362 -4.93 -3.20 25.84
CA VAL A 362 -4.06 -3.24 24.65
C VAL A 362 -4.11 -4.63 24.02
N LYS A 363 -3.92 -5.70 24.79
CA LYS A 363 -3.92 -7.06 24.26
C LYS A 363 -5.26 -7.45 23.62
N GLY A 364 -6.37 -7.18 24.32
CA GLY A 364 -7.71 -7.57 23.89
C GLY A 364 -8.19 -6.84 22.63
N SER A 365 -8.01 -5.51 22.59
CA SER A 365 -8.41 -4.70 21.42
C SER A 365 -7.80 -5.18 20.10
N GLN A 366 -6.60 -5.76 20.13
CA GLN A 366 -5.90 -6.19 18.93
C GLN A 366 -6.41 -7.51 18.34
N PHE A 367 -7.25 -8.25 19.06
CA PHE A 367 -7.96 -9.41 18.48
C PHE A 367 -9.24 -9.01 17.76
N ASN A 368 -9.68 -7.75 17.86
CA ASN A 368 -10.77 -7.23 17.04
C ASN A 368 -10.23 -6.92 15.64
N GLN A 369 -11.04 -7.24 14.61
CA GLN A 369 -10.68 -6.92 13.23
C GLN A 369 -10.51 -5.41 13.07
N PRO A 370 -9.38 -4.93 12.54
CA PRO A 370 -9.25 -3.52 12.15
C PRO A 370 -10.14 -3.25 10.94
N LEU A 371 -10.96 -2.19 11.01
CA LEU A 371 -11.81 -1.75 9.89
C LEU A 371 -11.25 -0.52 9.17
N LEU A 372 -9.96 -0.25 9.39
CA LEU A 372 -9.11 0.65 8.61
C LEU A 372 -7.79 -0.10 8.34
N GLU A 373 -7.52 -0.42 7.08
CA GLU A 373 -6.37 -1.22 6.69
C GLU A 373 -5.73 -0.72 5.39
N PHE A 374 -4.39 -0.81 5.33
CA PHE A 374 -3.61 -0.57 4.10
C PHE A 374 -3.78 0.82 3.47
N SER A 375 -4.00 1.85 4.30
CA SER A 375 -4.13 3.25 3.85
C SER A 375 -2.90 3.79 3.09
N GLY A 376 -3.11 4.82 2.28
CA GLY A 376 -2.03 5.55 1.57
C GLY A 376 -1.19 6.49 2.44
N SER A 377 -1.27 6.38 3.77
CA SER A 377 -0.54 7.23 4.72
C SER A 377 0.96 6.94 4.74
N CYS A 378 1.74 7.85 5.36
CA CYS A 378 3.19 7.69 5.47
C CYS A 378 3.59 6.44 6.25
N ALA A 379 4.75 5.85 5.96
CA ALA A 379 5.34 4.82 6.80
C ALA A 379 5.52 5.34 8.24
N GLY A 380 4.88 4.70 9.22
CA GLY A 380 4.92 5.14 10.63
C GLY A 380 3.94 6.27 10.98
N CYS A 381 2.89 6.50 10.18
CA CYS A 381 1.90 7.55 10.46
C CYS A 381 1.14 7.29 11.78
N ALA A 382 1.24 8.20 12.75
CA ALA A 382 0.53 8.04 14.02
C ALA A 382 -0.99 8.17 13.89
N GLU A 383 -1.49 9.03 12.97
CA GLU A 383 -2.93 9.28 12.79
C GLU A 383 -3.71 7.98 12.55
N THR A 384 -3.19 7.13 11.67
CA THR A 384 -3.88 5.88 11.29
C THR A 384 -3.80 4.82 12.39
N SER A 385 -2.76 4.82 13.24
CA SER A 385 -2.72 3.94 14.42
C SER A 385 -3.88 4.25 15.39
N TYR A 386 -4.18 5.54 15.61
CA TYR A 386 -5.34 5.95 16.42
C TYR A 386 -6.66 5.64 15.71
N ALA A 387 -6.82 6.06 14.44
CA ALA A 387 -8.05 5.84 13.70
C ALA A 387 -8.40 4.35 13.59
N ARG A 388 -7.40 3.49 13.33
CA ARG A 388 -7.59 2.04 13.29
C ARG A 388 -8.03 1.49 14.64
N LEU A 389 -7.41 1.91 15.74
CA LEU A 389 -7.84 1.46 17.08
C LEU A 389 -9.30 1.84 17.36
N ILE A 390 -9.73 3.04 16.97
CA ILE A 390 -11.14 3.46 17.09
C ILE A 390 -12.05 2.50 16.30
N THR A 391 -11.67 2.13 15.07
CA THR A 391 -12.45 1.18 14.27
C THR A 391 -12.50 -0.23 14.86
N GLN A 392 -11.45 -0.67 15.57
CA GLN A 392 -11.44 -1.96 16.26
C GLN A 392 -12.42 -2.01 17.45
N LEU A 393 -12.76 -0.85 18.02
CA LEU A 393 -13.64 -0.75 19.18
C LEU A 393 -15.09 -0.43 18.79
N PHE A 394 -15.29 0.40 17.76
CA PHE A 394 -16.61 0.98 17.44
C PHE A 394 -16.98 0.88 15.95
N GLY A 395 -16.11 0.30 15.12
CA GLY A 395 -16.17 0.44 13.66
C GLY A 395 -17.46 -0.07 13.01
N GLU A 396 -18.10 -1.09 13.56
CA GLU A 396 -19.31 -1.68 12.98
C GLU A 396 -20.56 -0.79 13.10
N GLN A 397 -20.50 0.25 13.93
CA GLN A 397 -21.65 1.13 14.22
C GLN A 397 -21.27 2.61 14.17
N MET A 398 -20.13 2.95 13.58
CA MET A 398 -19.64 4.32 13.56
C MET A 398 -19.95 5.05 12.25
N TYR A 399 -20.24 6.33 12.38
CA TYR A 399 -20.20 7.30 11.29
C TYR A 399 -18.93 8.14 11.45
N ILE A 400 -18.25 8.44 10.34
CA ILE A 400 -17.07 9.28 10.29
C ILE A 400 -17.39 10.47 9.38
N SER A 401 -17.56 11.64 9.97
CA SER A 401 -17.40 12.91 9.27
C SER A 401 -15.94 13.33 9.41
N ASN A 402 -15.23 13.40 8.28
CA ASN A 402 -13.79 13.63 8.24
C ASN A 402 -13.47 14.97 7.54
N ALA A 403 -12.75 15.85 8.23
CA ALA A 403 -12.32 17.12 7.66
C ALA A 403 -11.32 16.90 6.53
N THR A 404 -11.24 17.83 5.58
CA THR A 404 -10.20 17.78 4.56
C THR A 404 -8.82 17.93 5.20
N GLY A 405 -7.89 17.03 4.89
CA GLY A 405 -6.56 17.04 5.47
C GLY A 405 -5.85 15.71 5.29
N CYS A 406 -4.81 15.44 6.09
CA CYS A 406 -4.10 14.16 5.99
C CYS A 406 -5.06 12.97 6.10
N SER A 407 -6.02 13.03 7.02
CA SER A 407 -7.01 11.99 7.24
C SER A 407 -7.97 11.75 6.08
N SER A 408 -8.37 12.79 5.34
CA SER A 408 -9.19 12.57 4.14
C SER A 408 -8.37 12.00 2.98
N ILE A 409 -7.11 12.42 2.83
CA ILE A 409 -6.23 11.93 1.76
C ILE A 409 -5.90 10.44 1.92
N TRP A 410 -5.54 10.00 3.13
CA TRP A 410 -5.30 8.57 3.34
C TRP A 410 -6.58 7.78 3.56
N GLY A 411 -7.68 8.41 4.01
CA GLY A 411 -8.92 7.74 4.43
C GLY A 411 -10.00 7.62 3.35
N GLY A 412 -9.99 8.48 2.32
CA GLY A 412 -10.97 8.44 1.22
C GLY A 412 -10.39 8.69 -0.18
N PRO A 413 -9.30 8.01 -0.61
CA PRO A 413 -8.76 8.15 -1.97
C PRO A 413 -9.60 7.39 -3.01
N ALA A 414 -10.80 7.91 -3.33
CA ALA A 414 -11.71 7.38 -4.36
C ALA A 414 -11.81 5.83 -4.34
N ALA A 415 -11.52 5.16 -5.46
CA ALA A 415 -11.67 3.72 -5.65
C ALA A 415 -10.73 2.84 -4.79
N THR A 416 -9.86 3.40 -3.94
CA THR A 416 -8.93 2.63 -3.09
C THR A 416 -9.40 2.43 -1.65
N SER A 417 -10.43 3.15 -1.17
CA SER A 417 -10.91 3.21 0.23
C SER A 417 -10.33 2.16 1.23
N PRO A 418 -9.56 2.60 2.26
CA PRO A 418 -8.97 1.70 3.26
C PRO A 418 -9.89 1.32 4.42
N TYR A 419 -11.03 2.01 4.57
CA TYR A 419 -12.06 1.54 5.48
C TYR A 419 -12.66 0.26 4.93
N THR A 420 -13.00 -0.71 5.77
CA THR A 420 -13.53 -2.02 5.35
C THR A 420 -14.68 -2.46 6.25
N VAL A 421 -15.22 -3.65 5.99
CA VAL A 421 -16.28 -4.26 6.80
C VAL A 421 -15.76 -5.42 7.63
N ASN A 422 -16.38 -5.65 8.79
CA ASN A 422 -16.18 -6.85 9.57
C ASN A 422 -16.58 -8.09 8.74
N LYS A 423 -15.75 -9.13 8.77
CA LYS A 423 -15.95 -10.34 7.95
C LYS A 423 -17.23 -11.10 8.29
N ASP A 424 -17.69 -11.05 9.54
CA ASP A 424 -18.84 -11.80 10.02
C ASP A 424 -20.11 -10.96 9.93
N SER A 425 -20.11 -9.76 10.53
CA SER A 425 -21.31 -8.91 10.56
C SER A 425 -21.57 -8.15 9.26
N LYS A 426 -20.56 -8.05 8.38
CA LYS A 426 -20.57 -7.26 7.13
C LYS A 426 -20.81 -5.76 7.34
N LYS A 427 -20.64 -5.27 8.57
CA LYS A 427 -20.77 -3.84 8.93
C LYS A 427 -19.41 -3.18 9.05
N GLY A 428 -19.34 -1.88 8.80
CA GLY A 428 -18.13 -1.08 8.94
C GLY A 428 -18.43 0.41 8.96
N PRO A 429 -17.38 1.25 9.09
CA PRO A 429 -17.56 2.70 9.22
C PRO A 429 -18.23 3.30 7.98
N ALA A 430 -19.27 4.10 8.19
CA ALA A 430 -19.81 4.97 7.13
C ALA A 430 -18.99 6.26 7.10
N TRP A 431 -18.19 6.46 6.05
CA TRP A 431 -17.23 7.56 5.96
C TRP A 431 -17.68 8.63 4.96
N THR A 432 -17.50 9.90 5.32
CA THR A 432 -17.71 11.04 4.42
C THR A 432 -16.70 12.15 4.71
N ASN A 433 -16.37 12.91 3.66
CA ASN A 433 -15.64 14.16 3.74
C ASN A 433 -16.45 15.21 2.98
N SER A 434 -16.92 16.22 3.72
CA SER A 434 -17.62 17.37 3.15
C SER A 434 -16.58 18.38 2.65
N LEU A 435 -16.23 19.37 3.48
CA LEU A 435 -15.20 20.36 3.19
C LEU A 435 -14.15 20.41 4.31
N PHE A 436 -13.25 21.37 4.20
CA PHE A 436 -12.21 21.57 5.21
C PHE A 436 -12.79 22.25 6.47
N GLU A 437 -13.70 23.18 6.25
CA GLU A 437 -14.19 24.15 7.21
C GLU A 437 -15.49 23.75 7.92
N ASP A 438 -16.20 22.72 7.45
CA ASP A 438 -17.58 22.38 7.89
C ASP A 438 -17.70 21.01 8.56
N ASN A 439 -16.59 20.38 8.93
CA ASN A 439 -16.59 18.99 9.41
C ASN A 439 -17.46 18.77 10.66
N ALA A 440 -17.45 19.72 11.59
CA ALA A 440 -18.22 19.58 12.82
C ALA A 440 -19.73 19.69 12.55
N GLU A 441 -20.12 20.62 11.69
CA GLU A 441 -21.47 20.90 11.24
C GLU A 441 -22.02 19.74 10.40
N ASN A 442 -21.19 19.17 9.51
CA ASN A 442 -21.52 17.98 8.75
C ASN A 442 -21.77 16.79 9.68
N GLY A 443 -20.87 16.54 10.63
CA GLY A 443 -21.04 15.50 11.66
C GLY A 443 -22.28 15.72 12.53
N PHE A 444 -22.58 16.97 12.89
CA PHE A 444 -23.78 17.32 13.63
C PHE A 444 -25.06 17.06 12.81
N GLY A 445 -25.04 17.37 11.51
CA GLY A 445 -26.13 17.03 10.58
C GLY A 445 -26.39 15.53 10.52
N ILE A 446 -25.34 14.71 10.43
CA ILE A 446 -25.44 13.23 10.47
C ILE A 446 -26.10 12.80 11.79
N TYR A 447 -25.66 13.33 12.93
CA TYR A 447 -26.24 13.03 14.23
C TYR A 447 -27.74 13.35 14.30
N LEU A 448 -28.14 14.55 13.87
CA LEU A 448 -29.56 14.96 13.86
C LEU A 448 -30.40 14.04 12.96
N GLY A 449 -29.87 13.69 11.78
CA GLY A 449 -30.51 12.77 10.85
C GLY A 449 -30.73 11.39 11.47
N GLN A 450 -29.68 10.80 12.04
CA GLN A 450 -29.77 9.48 12.68
C GLN A 450 -30.68 9.48 13.91
N ASN A 451 -30.65 10.54 14.73
CA ASN A 451 -31.56 10.68 15.87
C ASN A 451 -33.03 10.73 15.41
N THR A 452 -33.32 11.47 14.34
CA THR A 452 -34.66 11.57 13.75
C THR A 452 -35.14 10.21 13.23
N LEU A 453 -34.30 9.52 12.46
CA LEU A 453 -34.61 8.19 11.93
C LEU A 453 -34.87 7.18 13.04
N ARG A 454 -34.04 7.19 14.09
CA ARG A 454 -34.18 6.33 15.26
C ARG A 454 -35.48 6.60 16.00
N ASN A 455 -35.81 7.85 16.31
CA ASN A 455 -37.05 8.20 17.01
C ASN A 455 -38.29 7.76 16.22
N HIS A 456 -38.31 7.98 14.90
CA HIS A 456 -39.41 7.52 14.05
C HIS A 456 -39.52 5.97 14.04
N ALA A 457 -38.39 5.25 14.01
CA ALA A 457 -38.42 3.78 14.13
C ALA A 457 -38.98 3.32 15.48
N ILE A 458 -38.62 4.01 16.57
CA ILE A 458 -39.12 3.74 17.91
C ILE A 458 -40.63 3.96 17.99
N GLU A 459 -41.14 5.10 17.50
CA GLU A 459 -42.58 5.41 17.50
C GLU A 459 -43.38 4.35 16.70
N LYS A 460 -42.83 3.86 15.60
CA LYS A 460 -43.45 2.78 14.82
C LYS A 460 -43.46 1.46 15.60
N ALA A 461 -42.35 1.10 16.24
CA ALA A 461 -42.26 -0.11 17.05
C ALA A 461 -43.19 -0.05 18.27
N GLU A 462 -43.34 1.12 18.89
CA GLU A 462 -44.27 1.35 19.99
C GLU A 462 -45.72 1.14 19.57
N LYS A 463 -46.13 1.69 18.41
CA LYS A 463 -47.47 1.46 17.84
C LYS A 463 -47.74 -0.02 17.59
N ILE A 464 -46.74 -0.78 17.18
CA ILE A 464 -46.86 -2.23 17.02
C ILE A 464 -47.02 -2.87 18.40
N ALA A 465 -46.17 -2.56 19.38
CA ALA A 465 -46.22 -3.14 20.72
C ALA A 465 -47.55 -2.86 21.44
N ALA A 466 -48.14 -1.68 21.21
CA ALA A 466 -49.45 -1.29 21.77
C ALA A 466 -50.64 -1.97 21.08
N SER A 467 -50.45 -2.62 19.93
CA SER A 467 -51.52 -3.33 19.22
C SER A 467 -51.90 -4.61 19.97
N GLU A 468 -53.21 -4.89 20.06
CA GLU A 468 -53.72 -6.16 20.59
C GLU A 468 -53.23 -7.38 19.78
N LYS A 469 -52.80 -7.16 18.54
CA LYS A 469 -52.24 -8.21 17.67
C LYS A 469 -50.76 -8.49 17.93
N ALA A 470 -50.07 -7.69 18.74
CA ALA A 470 -48.66 -7.94 19.05
C ALA A 470 -48.51 -9.13 20.00
N SER A 471 -47.55 -10.00 19.68
CA SER A 471 -47.19 -11.11 20.56
C SER A 471 -46.53 -10.60 21.84
N GLU A 472 -46.69 -11.35 22.94
CA GLU A 472 -46.01 -11.04 24.21
C GLU A 472 -44.49 -11.02 24.05
N ALA A 473 -43.94 -11.87 23.19
CA ALA A 473 -42.52 -11.87 22.85
C ALA A 473 -42.07 -10.55 22.22
N TYR A 474 -42.88 -9.96 21.32
CA TYR A 474 -42.57 -8.66 20.73
C TYR A 474 -42.63 -7.55 21.77
N LYS A 475 -43.67 -7.52 22.61
CA LYS A 475 -43.83 -6.52 23.67
C LYS A 475 -42.66 -6.55 24.65
N ALA A 476 -42.23 -7.74 25.07
CA ALA A 476 -41.07 -7.93 25.94
C ALA A 476 -39.78 -7.45 25.27
N ALA A 477 -39.56 -7.78 23.98
CA ALA A 477 -38.40 -7.33 23.22
C ALA A 477 -38.36 -5.81 23.07
N PHE A 478 -39.51 -5.17 22.76
CA PHE A 478 -39.60 -3.72 22.65
C PHE A 478 -39.33 -3.04 24.00
N ALA A 479 -39.90 -3.53 25.10
CA ALA A 479 -39.65 -3.00 26.43
C ALA A 479 -38.16 -3.08 26.80
N LYS A 480 -37.52 -4.22 26.50
CA LYS A 480 -36.08 -4.39 26.74
C LYS A 480 -35.24 -3.45 25.87
N PHE A 481 -35.58 -3.32 24.59
CA PHE A 481 -34.94 -2.38 23.68
C PHE A 481 -35.04 -0.94 24.22
N ILE A 482 -36.19 -0.50 24.73
CA ILE A 482 -36.34 0.85 25.30
C ILE A 482 -35.45 1.06 26.53
N GLU A 483 -35.34 0.06 27.41
CA GLU A 483 -34.46 0.09 28.58
C GLU A 483 -32.98 0.26 28.17
N THR A 484 -32.56 -0.44 27.12
CA THR A 484 -31.15 -0.51 26.70
C THR A 484 -30.80 0.41 25.53
N LYS A 485 -31.75 1.18 25.00
CA LYS A 485 -31.64 1.84 23.69
C LYS A 485 -30.36 2.66 23.54
N ASP A 486 -29.91 3.34 24.60
CA ASP A 486 -28.76 4.25 24.62
C ASP A 486 -27.45 3.56 25.04
N ASN A 487 -27.46 2.24 25.26
CA ASN A 487 -26.30 1.41 25.51
C ASN A 487 -26.09 0.42 24.37
N THR A 488 -25.12 0.70 23.51
CA THR A 488 -24.80 -0.13 22.34
C THR A 488 -24.64 -1.61 22.67
N LYS A 489 -23.95 -1.95 23.77
CA LYS A 489 -23.66 -3.36 24.10
C LYS A 489 -24.90 -4.11 24.56
N GLU A 490 -25.67 -3.50 25.44
CA GLU A 490 -26.90 -4.08 26.00
C GLU A 490 -28.05 -4.10 25.00
N ASN A 491 -28.06 -3.19 24.03
CA ASN A 491 -29.08 -3.15 22.97
C ASN A 491 -28.87 -4.25 21.92
N THR A 492 -27.61 -4.64 21.67
CA THR A 492 -27.29 -5.71 20.71
C THR A 492 -27.29 -7.13 21.30
N ALA A 493 -27.37 -7.25 22.64
CA ALA A 493 -27.41 -8.52 23.35
C ALA A 493 -28.85 -9.01 23.51
#